data_AF-A0A347APM6-F1
#
_entry.id   AF-A0A347APM6-F1
#
_cell.length_a   1.000
_cell.length_b   1.000
_cell.length_c   1.000
_cell.angle_alpha   90.00
_cell.angle_beta   90.00
_cell.angle_gamma   90.00
#
_symmetry.space_group_name_H-M   'P 1'
#
loop_
_entity.id
_entity.type
_entity.pdbx_description
1 polymer ?
#
loop_
_entity_poly.entity_id
_entity_poly.type
_entity_poly.pdbx_seq_one_letter_code
_entity_poly.pdbx_strand_id
1 'polypeptide(L)' 'MIDRIEVTMINESVHNFRRGEFGVESIEMDEDRGLIEIIYTTQDSGRKIVLLPLENVEKCEFIEKLDKHQKDEED' A
#
# COMPACT_ATOMS: atom_id res chain seq x y z
N MET A 1 5.91 2.61 7.10
CA MET A 1 5.03 1.66 6.38
C MET A 1 3.60 2.15 6.44
N ILE A 2 2.84 2.03 5.34
CA ILE A 2 1.46 2.52 5.26
C ILE A 2 0.52 1.59 6.05
N ASP A 3 -0.31 2.14 6.92
CA ASP A 3 -1.30 1.40 7.73
C ASP A 3 -2.65 1.29 6.99
N ARG A 4 -3.08 2.38 6.35
CA ARG A 4 -4.30 2.45 5.53
C ARG A 4 -4.05 3.29 4.29
N ILE A 5 -4.63 2.89 3.16
CA ILE A 5 -4.65 3.64 1.90
C ILE A 5 -6.06 3.59 1.28
N GLU A 6 -6.49 4.73 0.75
CA GLU A 6 -7.65 4.87 -0.13
C GLU A 6 -7.16 5.41 -1.47
N VAL A 7 -7.50 4.70 -2.55
CA VAL A 7 -7.09 5.01 -3.91
C VAL A 7 -8.33 5.21 -4.76
N THR A 8 -8.52 6.42 -5.27
CA THR A 8 -9.49 6.73 -6.32
C THR A 8 -8.78 6.64 -7.67
N MET A 9 -9.29 5.76 -8.53
CA MET A 9 -8.77 5.56 -9.88
C MET A 9 -9.44 6.55 -10.85
N ILE A 10 -8.81 6.81 -12.00
CA ILE A 10 -9.32 7.72 -13.05
C ILE A 10 -10.71 7.29 -13.58
N ASN A 11 -11.04 6.00 -13.50
CA ASN A 11 -12.35 5.48 -13.86
C ASN A 11 -13.39 5.59 -12.74
N GLU A 12 -13.13 6.41 -11.72
CA GLU A 12 -13.95 6.65 -10.53
C GLU A 12 -14.07 5.45 -9.58
N SER A 13 -13.36 4.33 -9.81
CA SER A 13 -13.37 3.21 -8.86
C SER A 13 -12.53 3.54 -7.63
N VAL A 14 -13.06 3.23 -6.44
CA VAL A 14 -12.38 3.47 -5.16
C VAL A 14 -11.95 2.14 -4.54
N HIS A 15 -10.66 2.03 -4.21
CA HIS A 15 -10.10 0.90 -3.48
C HIS A 15 -9.62 1.33 -2.10
N ASN A 16 -10.00 0.55 -1.08
CA ASN A 16 -9.60 0.76 0.30
C ASN A 16 -8.81 -0.45 0.79
N PHE A 17 -7.59 -0.23 1.28
CA PHE A 17 -6.78 -1.28 1.90
C PHE A 17 -6.30 -0.84 3.28
N ARG A 18 -6.31 -1.79 4.20
CA ARG A 18 -5.79 -1.59 5.55
C ARG A 18 -5.02 -2.81 5.99
N ARG A 19 -3.82 -2.59 6.50
CA ARG A 19 -2.98 -3.67 7.02
C ARG A 19 -3.69 -4.40 8.16
N GLY A 20 -3.68 -5.73 8.11
CA GLY A 20 -4.35 -6.61 9.06
C GLY A 20 -5.83 -6.88 8.75
N GLU A 21 -6.43 -6.20 7.77
CA GLU A 21 -7.80 -6.49 7.31
C GLU A 21 -7.77 -7.36 6.06
N PHE A 22 -8.69 -8.33 5.98
CA PHE A 22 -8.88 -9.22 4.82
C PHE A 22 -7.60 -9.91 4.30
N GLY A 23 -6.65 -10.16 5.20
CA GLY A 23 -5.37 -10.80 4.88
C GLY A 23 -4.35 -9.86 4.24
N VAL A 24 -4.53 -8.54 4.26
CA VAL A 24 -3.50 -7.57 3.83
C VAL A 24 -2.35 -7.58 4.83
N GLU A 25 -1.17 -7.94 4.35
CA GLU A 25 0.07 -8.04 5.12
C GLU A 25 0.88 -6.74 5.05
N SER A 26 1.05 -6.16 3.86
CA SER A 26 1.81 -4.93 3.63
C SER A 26 1.16 -4.04 2.58
N ILE A 27 1.39 -2.73 2.72
CA ILE A 27 1.00 -1.69 1.77
C ILE A 27 2.25 -0.83 1.56
N GLU A 28 2.74 -0.81 0.32
CA GLU A 28 3.96 -0.13 -0.08
C GLU A 28 3.70 0.74 -1.32
N MET A 29 4.33 1.91 -1.39
CA MET A 29 4.31 2.78 -2.55
C MET A 29 5.75 2.88 -3.07
N ASP A 30 5.94 2.49 -4.32
CA ASP A 30 7.21 2.54 -5.02
C ASP A 30 7.14 3.66 -6.05
N GLU A 31 7.67 4.83 -5.68
CA GLU A 31 7.63 6.04 -6.51
C GLU A 31 8.50 5.89 -7.77
N ASP A 32 9.62 5.17 -7.68
CA ASP A 32 10.53 4.94 -8.81
C ASP A 32 9.89 4.05 -9.87
N ARG A 33 9.18 3.00 -9.44
CA ARG A 33 8.44 2.10 -10.36
C ARG A 33 7.05 2.62 -10.72
N GLY A 34 6.54 3.62 -10.00
CA GLY A 34 5.24 4.22 -10.24
C GLY A 34 4.07 3.29 -9.87
N LEU A 35 4.20 2.53 -8.77
CA LEU A 35 3.24 1.49 -8.37
C LEU A 35 2.90 1.58 -6.88
N ILE A 36 1.67 1.23 -6.53
CA ILE A 36 1.27 0.86 -5.18
C ILE A 36 1.16 -0.67 -5.13
N GLU A 37 1.84 -1.29 -4.18
CA GLU A 37 1.82 -2.73 -3.95
C GLU A 37 1.03 -3.07 -2.69
N ILE A 38 -0.02 -3.89 -2.85
CA ILE A 38 -0.77 -4.48 -1.74
C ILE A 38 -0.44 -5.95 -1.67
N ILE A 39 0.26 -6.34 -0.61
CA ILE A 39 0.72 -7.69 -0.40
C ILE A 39 -0.22 -8.37 0.58
N TYR A 40 -0.75 -9.53 0.20
CA TYR A 40 -1.57 -10.35 1.08
C TYR A 40 -0.73 -11.45 1.74
N THR A 41 -1.15 -11.87 2.93
CA THR A 41 -0.60 -13.03 3.63
C THR A 41 -0.66 -14.26 2.71
N THR A 42 0.41 -15.06 2.74
CA THR A 42 0.48 -16.31 1.97
C THR A 42 -0.65 -17.24 2.38
N GLN A 43 -1.39 -17.75 1.39
CA GLN A 43 -2.42 -18.78 1.56
C GLN A 43 -1.92 -20.11 0.96
N ASP A 44 -2.65 -21.20 1.17
CA ASP A 44 -2.30 -22.52 0.60
C ASP A 44 -2.20 -22.49 -0.94
N SER A 45 -2.93 -21.58 -1.58
CA SER A 45 -2.91 -21.33 -3.03
C SER A 45 -1.75 -20.46 -3.51
N GLY A 46 -0.92 -19.95 -2.59
CA GLY A 46 0.22 -19.08 -2.87
C GLY A 46 0.07 -17.67 -2.31
N ARG A 47 0.92 -16.76 -2.79
CA ARG A 47 0.94 -15.36 -2.38
C ARG A 47 0.17 -14.52 -3.37
N LYS A 48 -0.81 -13.76 -2.90
CA LYS A 48 -1.53 -12.78 -3.70
C LYS A 48 -0.88 -11.40 -3.53
N ILE A 49 -0.62 -10.75 -4.66
CA ILE A 49 -0.10 -9.38 -4.72
C ILE A 49 -1.01 -8.60 -5.66
N VAL A 50 -1.44 -7.41 -5.25
CA VAL A 50 -2.18 -6.46 -6.10
C VAL A 50 -1.26 -5.29 -6.41
N LEU A 51 -1.15 -4.94 -7.69
CA LEU A 51 -0.36 -3.81 -8.17
C LEU A 51 -1.30 -2.77 -8.75
N LEU A 52 -1.22 -1.54 -8.24
CA LEU A 52 -2.00 -0.40 -8.75
C LEU A 52 -1.02 0.60 -9.40
N PRO A 53 -1.07 0.80 -10.72
CA PRO A 53 -0.24 1.78 -11.39
C PRO A 53 -0.64 3.20 -11.01
N LEU A 54 0.32 4.04 -10.59
CA LEU A 54 0.07 5.43 -10.23
C LEU A 54 -0.48 6.26 -11.40
N GLU A 55 -0.15 5.88 -12.64
CA GLU A 55 -0.72 6.49 -13.85
C GLU A 55 -2.26 6.42 -13.94
N ASN A 56 -2.87 5.45 -13.27
CA ASN A 56 -4.31 5.25 -13.25
C ASN A 56 -4.97 5.78 -11.97
N VAL A 57 -4.19 6.41 -11.08
CA VAL A 57 -4.66 6.97 -9.81
C VAL A 57 -4.99 8.45 -10.00
N GLU A 58 -6.23 8.82 -9.71
CA GLU A 58 -6.67 10.21 -9.66
C GLU A 58 -6.34 10.85 -8.31
N LYS A 59 -6.59 10.12 -7.21
CA LYS A 59 -6.35 10.59 -5.85
C LYS A 59 -5.92 9.42 -4.97
N CYS A 60 -4.96 9.67 -4.09
CA CYS A 60 -4.51 8.69 -3.10
C CYS A 60 -4.38 9.37 -1.73
N GLU A 61 -5.03 8.81 -0.71
CA GLU A 61 -4.93 9.25 0.68
C GLU A 61 -4.45 8.08 1.55
N PHE A 62 -3.44 8.32 2.40
CA PHE A 62 -2.91 7.26 3.24
C PHE A 62 -2.54 7.74 4.64
N ILE A 63 -2.54 6.79 5.57
CA ILE A 63 -2.09 6.98 6.94
C ILE A 63 -0.87 6.08 7.13
N GLU A 64 0.25 6.69 7.50
CA GLU A 64 1.45 5.96 7.88
C GLU A 64 1.43 5.62 9.37
N LYS A 65 1.93 4.43 9.71
CA LYS A 65 2.42 4.21 11.07
C LYS A 65 3.87 4.67 11.12
N LEU A 66 4.12 5.66 11.96
CA LEU A 66 5.46 6.01 12.42
C LEU A 66 6.01 4.81 13.20
N ASP A 67 6.79 3.96 12.55
CA ASP A 67 7.65 3.03 13.27
C ASP A 67 8.66 3.87 14.05
N LYS A 68 8.69 3.72 15.37
CA LYS A 68 9.57 4.50 16.29
C LYS A 68 11.07 4.17 16.13
N HIS A 69 11.53 3.70 14.97
CA HIS A 69 12.92 3.30 14.71
C HIS A 69 13.52 3.97 13.45
N GLN A 70 13.13 5.22 13.18
CA GLN A 70 13.87 6.10 12.27
C GLN A 70 14.31 7.39 12.98
N LYS A 71 14.98 7.23 14.12
CA LYS A 71 15.97 8.17 14.61
C LYS A 71 17.17 7.31 14.94
N ASP A 72 18.24 7.46 14.16
CA ASP A 72 19.65 7.28 14.51
C ASP A 72 20.46 7.06 13.20
N GLU A 73 20.34 7.98 12.24
CA GLU A 73 21.40 8.23 11.24
C GLU A 73 21.41 9.74 10.92
N GLU A 74 21.63 10.54 11.95
CA GLU A 74 22.31 11.84 11.83
C GLU A 74 23.27 11.92 13.02
N ASP A 75 24.52 11.48 12.81
CA ASP A 75 25.73 11.99 13.46
C ASP A 75 26.98 11.55 12.67
#